data_AF-A0A7V3L2G2-F1
#
_entry.id   AF-A0A7V3L2G2-F1
#
_cell.length_a   1.000
_cell.length_b   1.000
_cell.length_c   1.000
_cell.angle_alpha   90.00
_cell.angle_beta   90.00
_cell.angle_gamma   90.00
#
_symmetry.space_group_name_H-M   'P 1'
#
loop_
_entity.id
_entity.type
_entity.pdbx_description
1 polymer ?
#
loop_
_entity_poly.entity_id
_entity_poly.type
_entity_poly.pdbx_seq_one_letter_code
_entity_poly.pdbx_strand_id
1 'polypeptide(L)'
;MPMSQNSNFHIPVLKNETLDLLNPRPGGVYVDATLGGAGIAAEILKRIAPDGLLVGIDKDPEAISYSEKRLERYGKAVKIVKGDFRDLRSILQSLGLDEIDG
;
A
#
# COMPACT_ATOMS: atom_id res chain seq x y z
N MET A 1 -16.71 3.89 35.84
CA MET A 1 -16.42 4.64 34.61
C MET A 1 -14.92 4.88 34.54
N PRO A 2 -14.16 4.21 33.65
CA PRO A 2 -12.82 4.69 33.30
C PRO A 2 -12.80 5.30 31.89
N MET A 3 -12.13 6.44 31.81
CA MET A 3 -11.92 7.29 30.66
C MET A 3 -11.05 6.63 29.59
N SER A 4 -11.55 6.65 28.36
CA SER A 4 -10.88 6.96 27.09
C SER A 4 -9.33 6.92 27.06
N GLN A 5 -8.79 5.89 26.38
CA GLN A 5 -7.43 5.88 25.85
C GLN A 5 -7.39 6.75 24.58
N ASN A 6 -6.84 7.96 24.67
CA ASN A 6 -6.60 8.83 23.51
C ASN A 6 -5.46 8.26 22.65
N SER A 7 -5.80 7.52 21.60
CA SER A 7 -4.86 7.12 20.55
C SER A 7 -4.79 8.23 19.51
N ASN A 8 -3.75 9.05 19.58
CA ASN A 8 -3.45 10.12 18.62
C ASN A 8 -2.93 9.53 17.28
N PHE A 9 -3.69 8.62 16.67
CA PHE A 9 -3.42 8.11 15.33
C PHE A 9 -4.07 9.05 14.33
N HIS A 10 -3.25 9.67 13.46
CA HIS A 10 -3.74 10.28 12.22
C HIS A 10 -4.51 9.20 11.44
N ILE A 11 -5.83 9.25 11.49
CA ILE A 11 -6.69 8.50 10.58
C ILE A 11 -6.66 9.30 9.27
N PRO A 12 -6.18 8.72 8.15
CA PRO A 12 -6.25 9.41 6.87
C PRO A 12 -7.70 9.77 6.60
N VAL A 13 -7.96 11.05 6.30
CA VAL A 13 -9.31 11.63 6.18
C VAL A 13 -10.17 10.89 5.14
N LEU A 14 -9.55 10.18 4.19
CA LEU A 14 -10.21 9.43 3.12
C LEU A 14 -9.92 7.92 3.17
N LYS A 15 -9.49 7.39 4.33
CA LYS A 15 -9.06 5.98 4.42
C LYS A 15 -10.16 5.00 4.03
N ASN A 16 -11.38 5.21 4.52
CA ASN A 16 -12.47 4.26 4.30
C ASN A 16 -13.04 4.43 2.90
N GLU A 17 -13.22 5.68 2.46
CA GLU A 17 -13.72 6.02 1.14
C GLU A 17 -12.81 5.48 0.04
N THR A 18 -11.48 5.59 0.18
CA THR A 18 -10.52 5.01 -0.76
C THR A 18 -10.66 3.49 -0.84
N LEU A 19 -10.81 2.80 0.29
CA LEU A 19 -10.95 1.33 0.31
C LEU A 19 -12.29 0.86 -0.25
N ASP A 20 -13.34 1.65 -0.07
CA ASP A 20 -14.68 1.34 -0.57
C ASP A 20 -14.76 1.56 -2.09
N LEU A 21 -14.14 2.62 -2.61
CA LEU A 21 -14.04 2.86 -4.04
C LEU A 21 -13.12 1.87 -4.75
N LEU A 22 -11.97 1.55 -4.13
CA LEU A 22 -10.99 0.61 -4.69
C LEU A 22 -11.48 -0.85 -4.64
N ASN A 23 -12.32 -1.16 -3.66
CA ASN A 23 -12.86 -2.50 -3.38
C ASN A 23 -11.83 -3.63 -3.55
N PRO A 24 -10.73 -3.65 -2.76
CA PRO A 24 -9.65 -4.60 -2.96
C PRO A 24 -10.09 -6.05 -2.78
N ARG A 25 -9.74 -6.89 -3.75
CA ARG A 25 -10.15 -8.31 -3.81
C ARG A 25 -8.93 -9.25 -3.81
N PRO A 26 -9.05 -10.45 -3.19
CA PRO A 26 -8.02 -11.49 -3.28
C PRO A 26 -7.58 -11.73 -4.73
N GLY A 27 -6.28 -11.89 -4.96
CA GLY A 27 -5.72 -12.10 -6.29
C GLY A 27 -5.53 -10.84 -7.13
N GLY A 28 -6.04 -9.68 -6.71
CA GLY A 28 -5.90 -8.43 -7.46
C GLY A 28 -4.50 -7.80 -7.33
N VAL A 29 -4.15 -6.99 -8.32
CA VAL A 29 -2.88 -6.24 -8.37
C VAL A 29 -3.16 -4.75 -8.17
N TYR A 30 -2.62 -4.17 -7.10
CA TYR A 30 -2.87 -2.78 -6.73
C TYR A 30 -1.59 -1.96 -6.65
N VAL A 31 -1.68 -0.65 -6.92
CA VAL A 31 -0.53 0.26 -6.84
C VAL A 31 -0.80 1.41 -5.86
N ASP A 32 0.07 1.55 -4.85
CA ASP A 32 0.13 2.75 -4.00
C ASP A 32 1.30 3.62 -4.46
N ALA A 33 1.02 4.63 -5.30
CA ALA A 33 2.03 5.51 -5.88
C ALA A 33 2.55 6.59 -4.89
N THR A 34 2.07 6.60 -3.66
CA THR A 34 2.44 7.53 -2.59
C THR A 34 2.55 6.78 -1.26
N LEU A 35 3.34 5.71 -1.25
CA LEU A 35 3.33 4.69 -0.19
C LEU A 35 3.48 5.29 1.22
N GLY A 36 4.38 6.26 1.40
CA GLY A 36 4.58 6.96 2.66
C GLY A 36 4.72 6.01 3.86
N GLY A 37 3.88 6.21 4.87
CA GLY A 37 3.81 5.36 6.07
C GLY A 37 3.09 4.01 5.90
N ALA A 38 2.71 3.63 4.67
CA ALA A 38 2.02 2.39 4.32
C ALA A 38 0.71 2.12 5.10
N GLY A 39 -0.01 3.17 5.48
CA GLY A 39 -1.27 3.05 6.24
C GLY A 39 -2.42 2.45 5.40
N ILE A 40 -2.61 2.95 4.18
CA ILE A 40 -3.62 2.46 3.23
C ILE A 40 -3.15 1.14 2.61
N ALA A 41 -1.90 1.08 2.15
CA ALA A 41 -1.23 -0.14 1.70
C ALA A 41 -1.46 -1.35 2.62
N ALA A 42 -1.31 -1.17 3.93
CA ALA A 42 -1.54 -2.23 4.90
C ALA A 42 -3.00 -2.73 4.93
N GLU A 43 -3.99 -1.86 4.71
CA GLU A 43 -5.40 -2.28 4.64
C GLU A 43 -5.73 -2.99 3.33
N ILE A 44 -5.16 -2.54 2.22
CA ILE A 44 -5.28 -3.23 0.92
C ILE A 44 -4.70 -4.64 1.07
N LEU A 45 -3.48 -4.77 1.60
CA LEU A 45 -2.81 -6.05 1.81
C LEU A 45 -3.60 -7.02 2.70
N LYS A 46 -4.32 -6.55 3.73
CA LYS A 46 -5.20 -7.41 4.53
C LYS A 46 -6.32 -8.07 3.71
N ARG A 47 -6.74 -7.45 2.61
CA ARG A 47 -7.85 -7.93 1.76
C ARG A 47 -7.36 -8.77 0.59
N ILE A 48 -6.19 -8.44 0.03
CA ILE A 48 -5.70 -9.08 -1.20
C ILE A 48 -4.76 -10.24 -0.94
N ALA A 49 -4.00 -10.22 0.17
CA ALA A 49 -3.06 -11.28 0.50
C ALA A 49 -3.81 -12.56 0.93
N PRO A 50 -3.23 -13.75 0.71
CA PRO A 50 -1.89 -14.00 0.19
C PRO A 50 -1.78 -14.00 -1.34
N ASP A 51 -2.90 -14.02 -2.06
CA ASP A 51 -2.92 -14.32 -3.49
C ASP A 51 -2.78 -13.07 -4.39
N GLY A 52 -3.00 -11.87 -3.84
CA GLY A 52 -2.83 -10.59 -4.53
C GLY A 52 -1.46 -9.96 -4.35
N LEU A 53 -1.24 -8.87 -5.09
CA LEU A 53 0.00 -8.10 -5.08
C LEU A 53 -0.27 -6.61 -4.87
N LEU A 54 0.45 -5.99 -3.94
CA LEU A 54 0.53 -4.53 -3.82
C LEU A 54 1.92 -4.05 -4.24
N VAL A 55 1.98 -3.13 -5.20
CA VAL A 55 3.18 -2.38 -5.56
C VAL A 55 3.15 -1.02 -4.87
N GLY A 56 4.02 -0.81 -3.89
CA GLY A 56 4.19 0.49 -3.23
C GLY A 56 5.34 1.27 -3.85
N ILE A 57 5.12 2.52 -4.20
CA ILE A 57 6.13 3.41 -4.78
C ILE A 57 6.29 4.65 -3.89
N ASP A 58 7.52 4.98 -3.56
CA ASP A 58 7.86 6.26 -2.95
C ASP A 58 9.26 6.71 -3.38
N LYS A 59 9.51 8.02 -3.35
CA LYS A 59 10.83 8.59 -3.63
C LYS A 59 11.65 8.75 -2.35
N ASP A 60 10.98 8.87 -1.20
CA ASP A 60 11.60 9.11 0.09
C ASP A 60 12.17 7.80 0.68
N PRO A 61 13.50 7.68 0.83
CA PRO A 61 14.11 6.49 1.41
C PRO A 61 13.69 6.22 2.86
N GLU A 62 13.31 7.25 3.64
CA GLU A 62 12.81 7.04 5.00
C GLU A 62 11.43 6.40 5.00
N ALA A 63 10.54 6.85 4.10
CA ALA A 63 9.22 6.25 3.90
C ALA A 63 9.33 4.78 3.46
N ILE A 64 10.27 4.48 2.55
CA ILE A 64 10.56 3.10 2.12
C ILE A 64 11.00 2.23 3.28
N SER A 65 11.99 2.67 4.06
CA SER A 65 12.50 1.91 5.20
C SER A 65 11.41 1.63 6.25
N TYR A 66 10.55 2.62 6.49
CA TYR A 66 9.43 2.47 7.42
C TYR A 66 8.35 1.50 6.88
N SER A 67 7.99 1.64 5.61
CA SER A 67 6.96 0.81 4.97
C SER A 67 7.41 -0.65 4.79
N GLU A 68 8.68 -0.90 4.46
CA GLU A 68 9.26 -2.25 4.40
C GLU A 68 9.08 -2.99 5.72
N LYS A 69 9.47 -2.38 6.84
CA LYS A 69 9.30 -2.96 8.17
C LYS A 69 7.83 -3.20 8.52
N ARG A 70 6.96 -2.25 8.17
CA ARG A 70 5.52 -2.34 8.47
C ARG A 70 4.84 -3.45 7.68
N LEU A 71 5.25 -3.66 6.43
CA LEU A 71 4.61 -4.59 5.50
C LEU A 71 5.33 -5.94 5.38
N GLU A 72 6.47 -6.13 6.04
CA GLU A 72 7.28 -7.36 6.03
C GLU A 72 6.45 -8.64 6.19
N ARG A 73 5.45 -8.61 7.10
CA ARG A 73 4.54 -9.74 7.38
C ARG A 73 3.72 -10.23 6.20
N TYR A 74 3.58 -9.44 5.13
CA TYR A 74 2.82 -9.81 3.92
C TYR A 74 3.70 -10.53 2.88
N GLY A 75 5.03 -10.57 3.09
CA GLY A 75 5.96 -11.34 2.29
C GLY A 75 5.83 -11.05 0.79
N LYS A 76 5.50 -12.08 0.00
CA LYS A 76 5.42 -11.98 -1.47
C LYS A 76 4.25 -11.14 -2.00
N ALA A 77 3.25 -10.85 -1.16
CA ALA A 77 2.10 -10.05 -1.55
C ALA A 77 2.43 -8.55 -1.64
N VAL A 78 3.63 -8.11 -1.25
CA VAL A 78 4.05 -6.71 -1.32
C VAL A 78 5.37 -6.56 -2.07
N LYS A 79 5.45 -5.53 -2.92
CA LYS A 79 6.69 -5.11 -3.58
C LYS A 79 6.86 -3.60 -3.44
N ILE A 80 7.93 -3.17 -2.81
CA ILE A 80 8.23 -1.75 -2.59
C ILE A 80 9.32 -1.33 -3.58
N VAL A 81 9.08 -0.22 -4.29
CA VAL A 81 9.98 0.31 -5.31
C VAL A 81 10.30 1.76 -4.99
N LYS A 82 11.59 2.09 -4.95
CA LYS A 82 12.02 3.49 -4.92
C LYS A 82 11.80 4.11 -6.29
N GLY A 83 10.94 5.12 -6.38
CA GLY A 83 10.63 5.77 -7.65
C GLY A 83 9.72 6.97 -7.49
N ASP A 84 9.51 7.67 -8.60
CA ASP A 84 8.51 8.72 -8.67
C ASP A 84 7.24 8.17 -9.34
N PHE A 85 6.07 8.64 -8.94
CA PHE A 85 4.80 8.23 -9.55
C PHE A 85 4.75 8.54 -11.06
N ARG A 86 5.54 9.53 -11.53
CA ARG A 86 5.69 9.84 -12.96
C ARG A 86 6.29 8.68 -13.75
N ASP A 87 7.07 7.83 -13.10
CA ASP A 87 7.72 6.66 -13.68
C ASP A 87 6.89 5.38 -13.53
N LEU A 88 5.66 5.48 -13.03
CA LEU A 88 4.78 4.34 -12.73
C LEU A 88 4.71 3.34 -13.88
N ARG A 89 4.50 3.81 -15.12
CA ARG A 89 4.44 2.92 -16.30
C ARG A 89 5.73 2.13 -16.48
N SER A 90 6.88 2.79 -16.42
CA SER A 90 8.20 2.15 -16.58
C SER A 90 8.48 1.17 -15.45
N ILE A 91 8.08 1.54 -14.22
CA ILE A 91 8.19 0.68 -13.04
C ILE A 91 7.35 -0.58 -13.23
N LEU A 92 6.07 -0.47 -13.59
CA LEU A 92 5.19 -1.61 -13.82
C LEU A 92 5.69 -2.53 -14.93
N GLN A 93 6.17 -1.97 -16.05
CA GLN A 93 6.80 -2.74 -17.12
C GLN A 93 8.05 -3.49 -16.65
N SER A 94 8.90 -2.86 -15.82
CA SER A 94 10.08 -3.53 -15.24
C SER A 94 9.72 -4.68 -14.31
N LEU A 95 8.50 -4.66 -13.75
CA LEU A 95 7.95 -5.71 -12.90
C LEU A 95 7.22 -6.80 -13.69
N GLY A 96 7.05 -6.65 -15.00
CA GLY A 96 6.26 -7.55 -15.84
C GLY A 96 4.76 -7.45 -15.58
N LEU A 97 4.28 -6.28 -15.12
CA LEU A 97 2.87 -6.01 -14.86
C LEU A 97 2.29 -5.19 -16.00
N ASP A 98 1.48 -5.84 -16.84
CA ASP A 98 0.81 -5.21 -17.98
C ASP A 98 -0.58 -4.64 -17.63
N GLU A 99 -1.25 -5.22 -16.63
CA GLU A 99 -2.55 -4.80 -16.12
C GLU A 99 -2.56 -4.71 -14.59
N ILE A 100 -3.32 -3.75 -14.07
CA ILE A 100 -3.53 -3.53 -12.62
C ILE A 100 -5.03 -3.31 -12.36
N ASP A 101 -5.49 -3.71 -11.17
CA ASP A 101 -6.89 -3.59 -10.73
C ASP A 101 -7.22 -2.24 -10.09
N GLY A 102 -6.20 -1.46 -9.68
CA GLY A 102 -6.38 -0.11 -9.15
C GLY A 102 -5.19 0.46 -8.39
#